data_AF-A0A6L5K2N2-F1
#
_entry.id   AF-A0A6L5K2N2-F1
#
_cell.length_a   1.000
_cell.length_b   1.000
_cell.length_c   1.000
_cell.angle_alpha   90.00
_cell.angle_beta   90.00
_cell.angle_gamma   90.00
#
_symmetry.space_group_name_H-M   'P 1'
#
loop_
_entity.id
_entity.type
_entity.pdbx_description
1 polymer ?
#
loop_
_entity_poly.entity_id
_entity_poly.type
_entity_poly.pdbx_seq_one_letter_code
_entity_poly.pdbx_strand_id
1 'polypeptide(L)'
;MIVERDAKNVHLESREFKCESIQKPSSDRIVLLFAGQMAWRGLEVLAEYTLPENAWYVRKSIQVKNLEGSPIRIKDMVVDRIFWPDSDSLAEPDNPLFLENQIFWGMEWPIADPVVDSKGFAFKHYPDFLIKSGESWTSKTMSFGVSEHGRIAEAFGRYILRIRANRVDFTTLYFDWLCHDNSGPLESEILANFSVLKKMKELYGLQFDIYNSDAGLVESLGTYFPQYKPIFDKRFPNGLQTIAEASADLGMKLGLWIGPDGFGDTPEEMEARKQQLVSWVRDYNVGLFKLDTVVSSISHENKYILEKKYQALADALSEIRVIRPDFVAINHRVNNSPYMLTMTDCILWKGEETYIDVHIANQDAWLFNRVCSVRRNLSTTFYDVPFRLFEDHGICFNSSVERWADDFVVQAFGRASVISPEMYGTFFFLKDDDYPRLARLIQLHKQSHEILKTSFLLEDGDIAHSSGTSAMLVLRNMTWEKIEKFVFLDNRIGLSIQKGTPLILRQRYPYERHLSRNGEYFKAGETVRMTLEPFEVKLIHVDSQGTDDPYIQGIGYEIIPRPDEKKFDVLLL
;
A
#
# COMPACT_ATOMS: atom_id res chain seq x y z
N MET A 1 -11.81 4.63 31.83
CA MET A 1 -11.28 3.26 31.65
C MET A 1 -11.96 2.33 32.64
N ILE A 2 -12.22 1.10 32.25
CA ILE A 2 -12.62 0.03 33.16
C ILE A 2 -11.36 -0.68 33.63
N VAL A 3 -11.18 -0.73 34.95
CA VAL A 3 -10.10 -1.47 35.60
C VAL A 3 -10.69 -2.57 36.44
N GLU A 4 -10.20 -3.79 36.24
CA GLU A 4 -10.49 -4.92 37.10
C GLU A 4 -9.46 -4.97 38.23
N ARG A 5 -9.96 -4.93 39.46
CA ARG A 5 -9.20 -5.03 40.72
C ARG A 5 -9.96 -5.95 41.66
N ASP A 6 -9.26 -6.91 42.26
CA ASP A 6 -9.84 -7.90 43.17
C ASP A 6 -11.11 -8.58 42.60
N ALA A 7 -11.05 -8.95 41.31
CA ALA A 7 -12.15 -9.52 40.53
C ALA A 7 -13.42 -8.64 40.42
N LYS A 8 -13.29 -7.32 40.61
CA LYS A 8 -14.36 -6.33 40.42
C LYS A 8 -13.96 -5.32 39.35
N ASN A 9 -14.87 -5.09 38.42
CA ASN A 9 -14.73 -4.02 37.44
C ASN A 9 -15.11 -2.69 38.07
N VAL A 10 -14.22 -1.71 37.98
CA VAL A 10 -14.45 -0.34 38.44
C VAL A 10 -14.20 0.63 37.30
N HIS A 11 -15.12 1.58 37.14
CA HIS A 11 -14.97 2.64 36.17
C HIS A 11 -14.14 3.78 36.77
N LEU A 12 -13.04 4.11 36.09
CA LEU A 12 -12.15 5.21 36.41
C LEU A 12 -12.27 6.32 35.37
N GLU A 13 -12.51 7.54 35.83
CA GLU A 13 -12.51 8.77 35.05
C GLU A 13 -11.24 9.58 35.35
N SER A 14 -11.07 10.74 34.71
CA SER A 14 -9.93 11.62 34.95
C SER A 14 -9.99 12.30 36.33
N ARG A 15 -11.18 12.44 36.92
CA ARG A 15 -11.41 13.12 38.21
C ARG A 15 -10.84 12.35 39.41
N GLU A 16 -10.63 11.04 39.27
CA GLU A 16 -10.00 10.20 40.29
C GLU A 16 -8.48 10.41 40.36
N PHE A 17 -7.92 11.27 39.50
CA PHE A 17 -6.49 11.57 39.45
C PHE A 17 -6.23 13.07 39.62
N LYS A 18 -5.08 13.38 40.24
CA LYS A 18 -4.59 14.75 40.40
C LYS A 18 -3.34 14.95 39.54
N CYS A 19 -3.29 16.02 38.76
CA CYS A 19 -2.06 16.40 38.07
C CYS A 19 -1.00 16.79 39.11
N GLU A 20 0.11 16.07 39.12
CA GLU A 20 1.25 16.30 40.01
C GLU A 20 2.35 17.10 39.32
N SER A 21 2.59 16.85 38.02
CA SER A 21 3.57 17.61 37.26
C SER A 21 3.24 17.69 35.78
N ILE A 22 3.72 18.77 35.15
CA ILE A 22 3.73 18.95 33.71
C ILE A 22 5.19 19.09 33.31
N GLN A 23 5.63 18.20 32.44
CA GLN A 23 6.99 18.17 31.93
C GLN A 23 6.97 18.47 30.44
N LYS A 24 7.99 19.18 29.98
CA LYS A 24 8.23 19.43 28.56
C LYS A 24 9.59 18.85 28.18
N PRO A 25 9.68 17.53 27.92
CA PRO A 25 10.96 16.87 27.65
C PRO A 25 11.67 17.40 26.39
N SER A 26 10.90 17.90 25.43
CA SER A 26 11.38 18.46 24.17
C SER A 26 10.42 19.54 23.64
N SER A 27 10.80 20.24 22.57
CA SER A 27 9.97 21.27 21.95
C SER A 27 8.62 20.75 21.45
N ASP A 28 8.58 19.49 21.05
CA ASP A 28 7.45 18.78 20.43
C ASP A 28 6.72 17.82 21.37
N ARG A 29 7.13 17.70 22.65
CA ARG A 29 6.53 16.73 23.58
C ARG A 29 6.17 17.36 24.91
N ILE A 30 4.97 17.06 25.40
CA ILE A 30 4.50 17.41 26.74
C ILE A 30 4.04 16.13 27.43
N VAL A 31 4.45 15.93 28.68
CA VAL A 31 4.05 14.79 29.51
C VAL A 31 3.41 15.33 30.78
N LEU A 32 2.16 14.94 31.04
CA LEU A 32 1.44 15.29 32.24
C LEU A 32 1.37 14.05 33.13
N LEU A 33 1.94 14.14 34.33
CA LEU A 33 1.88 13.07 35.32
C LEU A 33 0.71 13.30 36.26
N PHE A 34 -0.16 12.32 36.34
CA PHE A 34 -1.31 12.30 37.23
C PHE A 34 -1.16 11.18 38.26
N ALA A 35 -1.34 11.50 39.55
CA ALA A 35 -1.37 10.53 40.63
C ALA A 35 -2.81 10.21 41.04
N GLY A 36 -3.10 8.92 41.24
CA GLY A 36 -4.41 8.46 41.67
C GLY A 36 -4.75 8.92 43.09
N GLN A 37 -6.01 9.28 43.29
CA GLN A 37 -6.53 9.77 44.56
C GLN A 37 -7.31 8.69 45.31
N MET A 38 -7.48 8.91 46.62
CA MET A 38 -8.27 8.05 47.52
C MET A 38 -7.90 6.55 47.38
N ALA A 39 -8.83 5.73 46.87
CA ALA A 39 -8.67 4.29 46.70
C ALA A 39 -7.63 3.91 45.63
N TRP A 40 -7.17 4.86 44.83
CA TRP A 40 -6.24 4.67 43.70
C TRP A 40 -4.86 5.26 43.96
N ARG A 41 -4.55 5.58 45.22
CA ARG A 41 -3.21 5.96 45.66
C ARG A 41 -2.26 4.79 45.38
N GLY A 42 -1.46 4.90 44.33
CA GLY A 42 -0.62 3.82 43.82
C GLY A 42 -0.78 3.60 42.32
N LEU A 43 -1.76 4.22 41.66
CA LEU A 43 -1.78 4.31 40.20
C LEU A 43 -1.23 5.65 39.73
N GLU A 44 -0.34 5.61 38.75
CA GLU A 44 0.13 6.78 38.03
C GLU A 44 -0.35 6.72 36.58
N VAL A 45 -0.78 7.86 36.06
CA VAL A 45 -1.21 8.02 34.67
C VAL A 45 -0.37 9.11 34.04
N LEU A 46 0.34 8.77 32.97
CA LEU A 46 1.13 9.69 32.18
C LEU A 46 0.37 9.95 30.89
N ALA A 47 -0.09 11.19 30.70
CA ALA A 47 -0.65 11.64 29.44
C ALA A 47 0.45 12.29 28.61
N GLU A 48 0.82 11.64 27.52
CA GLU A 48 1.84 12.12 26.60
C GLU A 48 1.18 12.75 25.38
N TYR A 49 1.57 13.99 25.09
CA TYR A 49 1.18 14.75 23.92
C TYR A 49 2.41 14.99 23.05
N THR A 50 2.31 14.67 21.76
CA THR A 50 3.32 14.98 20.75
C THR A 50 2.75 15.92 19.70
N LEU A 51 3.42 17.05 19.49
CA LEU A 51 3.12 18.10 18.52
C LEU A 51 4.40 18.39 17.72
N PRO A 52 4.67 17.64 16.64
CA PRO A 52 5.87 17.82 15.83
C PRO A 52 5.98 19.25 15.28
N GLU A 53 7.20 19.67 14.97
CA GLU A 53 7.42 20.98 14.35
C GLU A 53 6.61 21.12 13.04
N ASN A 54 5.94 22.26 12.87
CA ASN A 54 5.05 22.54 11.73
C ASN A 54 3.88 21.55 11.55
N ALA A 55 3.49 20.82 12.61
CA ALA A 55 2.32 19.96 12.57
C ALA A 55 1.02 20.77 12.76
N TRP A 56 -0.03 20.35 12.05
CA TRP A 56 -1.40 20.80 12.23
C TRP A 56 -2.21 19.81 13.09
N TYR A 57 -1.52 18.88 13.75
CA TYR A 57 -2.10 17.81 14.54
C TYR A 57 -1.32 17.55 15.82
N VAL A 58 -2.03 17.04 16.83
CA VAL A 58 -1.51 16.57 18.10
C VAL A 58 -1.80 15.07 18.20
N ARG A 59 -0.82 14.31 18.69
CA ARG A 59 -1.00 12.90 19.06
C ARG A 59 -0.99 12.78 20.57
N LYS A 60 -1.89 11.98 21.14
CA LYS A 60 -2.03 11.76 22.58
C LYS A 60 -2.03 10.26 22.88
N SER A 61 -1.22 9.82 23.83
CA SER A 61 -1.30 8.46 24.40
C SER A 61 -1.32 8.53 25.91
N ILE A 62 -1.84 7.47 26.53
CA ILE A 62 -1.95 7.35 27.98
C ILE A 62 -1.15 6.12 28.41
N GLN A 63 -0.16 6.35 29.27
CA GLN A 63 0.54 5.27 29.95
C GLN A 63 0.01 5.15 31.37
N VAL A 64 -0.41 3.96 31.77
CA VAL A 64 -0.83 3.64 33.14
C VAL A 64 0.28 2.82 33.79
N LYS A 65 0.76 3.28 34.94
CA LYS A 65 1.78 2.59 35.73
C LYS A 65 1.18 2.16 37.07
N ASN A 66 1.40 0.90 37.41
CA ASN A 66 0.91 0.33 38.65
C ASN A 66 2.02 0.33 39.71
N LEU A 67 1.87 1.16 40.74
CA LEU A 67 2.73 1.17 41.93
C LEU A 67 2.07 0.49 43.14
N GLU A 68 0.86 -0.05 42.98
CA GLU A 68 0.20 -0.83 44.02
C GLU A 68 0.91 -2.17 44.21
N GLY A 69 0.77 -2.79 45.39
CA GLY A 69 1.34 -4.12 45.66
C GLY A 69 0.64 -5.25 44.92
N SER A 70 -0.58 -5.04 44.43
CA SER A 70 -1.39 -6.00 43.69
C SER A 70 -1.46 -5.67 42.19
N PRO A 71 -1.56 -6.67 41.30
CA PRO A 71 -1.76 -6.41 39.88
C PRO A 71 -3.14 -5.82 39.60
N ILE A 72 -3.24 -5.00 38.56
CA ILE A 72 -4.50 -4.47 38.03
C ILE A 72 -4.66 -4.85 36.57
N ARG A 73 -5.88 -4.95 36.07
CA ARG A 73 -6.14 -5.25 34.66
C ARG A 73 -6.94 -4.12 34.01
N ILE A 74 -6.38 -3.52 32.95
CA ILE A 74 -7.08 -2.53 32.14
C ILE A 74 -7.93 -3.27 31.13
N LYS A 75 -9.26 -3.25 31.31
CA LYS A 75 -10.19 -3.91 30.39
C LYS A 75 -10.35 -3.07 29.12
N ASP A 76 -10.77 -1.83 29.29
CA ASP A 76 -10.98 -0.87 28.20
C ASP A 76 -10.31 0.47 28.49
N MET A 77 -10.14 1.28 27.44
CA MET A 77 -9.58 2.62 27.57
C MET A 77 -10.21 3.60 26.59
N VAL A 78 -10.64 4.74 27.13
CA VAL A 78 -10.93 5.97 26.39
C VAL A 78 -9.78 6.92 26.70
N VAL A 79 -9.00 7.23 25.68
CA VAL A 79 -7.79 8.06 25.80
C VAL A 79 -8.14 9.55 25.86
N ASP A 80 -9.18 9.94 25.12
CA ASP A 80 -9.62 11.32 25.05
C ASP A 80 -11.13 11.39 24.79
N ARG A 81 -11.75 12.47 25.24
CA ARG A 81 -13.20 12.74 25.05
C ARG A 81 -13.38 14.19 24.66
N ILE A 82 -14.09 14.43 23.57
CA ILE A 82 -14.48 15.77 23.15
C ILE A 82 -15.91 16.03 23.61
N PHE A 83 -16.10 17.16 24.30
CA PHE A 83 -17.44 17.67 24.56
C PHE A 83 -17.94 18.37 23.30
N TRP A 84 -19.11 17.99 22.81
CA TRP A 84 -19.73 18.59 21.63
C TRP A 84 -21.22 18.80 21.89
N PRO A 85 -21.76 20.02 21.71
CA PRO A 85 -23.21 20.25 21.79
C PRO A 85 -23.95 19.35 20.81
N ASP A 86 -25.10 18.80 21.23
CA ASP A 86 -25.94 17.92 20.41
C ASP A 86 -25.22 16.64 19.92
N SER A 87 -24.21 16.15 20.65
CA SER A 87 -23.50 14.90 20.32
C SER A 87 -24.44 13.71 20.15
N ASP A 88 -25.55 13.65 20.90
CA ASP A 88 -26.57 12.60 20.78
C ASP A 88 -27.21 12.53 19.38
N SER A 89 -27.07 13.56 18.55
CA SER A 89 -27.53 13.58 17.15
C SER A 89 -26.54 12.99 16.15
N LEU A 90 -25.28 12.74 16.56
CA LEU A 90 -24.27 12.07 15.73
C LEU A 90 -24.58 10.57 15.68
N ALA A 91 -25.18 10.12 14.59
CA ALA A 91 -25.31 8.68 14.31
C ALA A 91 -23.92 8.06 14.18
N GLU A 92 -23.71 6.90 14.83
CA GLU A 92 -22.50 6.06 14.86
C GLU A 92 -21.34 6.55 13.96
N PRO A 93 -20.49 7.45 14.46
CA PRO A 93 -19.48 8.09 13.62
C PRO A 93 -18.34 7.14 13.29
N ASP A 94 -17.81 7.28 12.07
CA ASP A 94 -16.63 6.57 11.61
C ASP A 94 -15.37 6.97 12.41
N ASN A 95 -14.32 6.14 12.32
CA ASN A 95 -12.98 6.48 12.78
C ASN A 95 -12.08 6.81 11.57
N PRO A 96 -11.66 8.09 11.38
CA PRO A 96 -11.85 9.25 12.27
C PRO A 96 -13.22 9.94 12.11
N LEU A 97 -13.57 10.74 13.11
CA LEU A 97 -14.64 11.72 13.04
C LEU A 97 -14.14 13.02 12.39
N PHE A 98 -14.93 13.58 11.47
CA PHE A 98 -14.72 14.92 10.90
C PHE A 98 -15.76 15.90 11.43
N LEU A 99 -15.32 17.05 11.95
CA LEU A 99 -16.18 18.09 12.51
C LEU A 99 -15.99 19.42 11.78
N GLU A 100 -17.12 20.07 11.46
CA GLU A 100 -17.20 21.40 10.85
C GLU A 100 -16.30 21.64 9.63
N ASN A 101 -15.95 20.58 8.89
CA ASN A 101 -14.99 20.61 7.78
C ASN A 101 -13.63 21.23 8.12
N GLN A 102 -13.23 21.20 9.40
CA GLN A 102 -12.01 21.84 9.91
C GLN A 102 -11.26 21.02 10.95
N ILE A 103 -11.88 20.00 11.54
CA ILE A 103 -11.26 19.19 12.59
C ILE A 103 -11.40 17.72 12.20
N PHE A 104 -10.32 16.96 12.36
CA PHE A 104 -10.37 15.51 12.39
C PHE A 104 -9.98 15.04 13.79
N TRP A 105 -10.64 13.98 14.24
CA TRP A 105 -10.36 13.36 15.52
C TRP A 105 -10.55 11.86 15.41
N GLY A 106 -9.54 11.08 15.79
CA GLY A 106 -9.60 9.63 15.60
C GLY A 106 -8.54 8.89 16.39
N MET A 107 -8.80 7.61 16.66
CA MET A 107 -7.83 6.72 17.26
C MET A 107 -7.04 6.04 16.17
N GLU A 108 -5.71 5.98 16.31
CA GLU A 108 -4.79 5.26 15.42
C GLU A 108 -4.93 3.74 15.59
N TRP A 109 -6.14 3.22 15.39
CA TRP A 109 -6.51 1.83 15.57
C TRP A 109 -7.71 1.46 14.68
N PRO A 110 -7.58 0.46 13.78
CA PRO A 110 -8.61 0.15 12.78
C PRO A 110 -9.98 -0.26 13.34
N ILE A 111 -10.00 -0.77 14.56
CA ILE A 111 -11.19 -1.31 15.24
C ILE A 111 -11.58 -0.49 16.48
N ALA A 112 -11.16 0.78 16.55
CA ALA A 112 -11.57 1.65 17.63
C ALA A 112 -13.08 1.86 17.60
N ASP A 113 -13.72 1.66 18.74
CA ASP A 113 -15.17 1.81 18.87
C ASP A 113 -15.55 3.25 19.14
N PRO A 114 -16.45 3.84 18.35
CA PRO A 114 -17.06 5.11 18.70
C PRO A 114 -17.96 4.97 19.93
N VAL A 115 -17.92 5.98 20.80
CA VAL A 115 -18.78 6.13 21.98
C VAL A 115 -19.38 7.52 21.95
N VAL A 116 -20.68 7.60 21.70
CA VAL A 116 -21.46 8.84 21.72
C VAL A 116 -22.41 8.78 22.91
N ASP A 117 -22.38 9.80 23.76
CA ASP A 117 -23.34 9.98 24.86
C ASP A 117 -23.53 11.47 25.18
N SER A 118 -24.32 11.78 26.21
CA SER A 118 -24.60 13.15 26.65
C SER A 118 -23.38 13.91 27.19
N LYS A 119 -22.26 13.22 27.45
CA LYS A 119 -20.98 13.82 27.83
C LYS A 119 -20.11 14.14 26.61
N GLY A 120 -20.55 13.81 25.39
CA GLY A 120 -19.86 14.07 24.14
C GLY A 120 -19.42 12.80 23.42
N PHE A 121 -18.34 12.91 22.65
CA PHE A 121 -17.85 11.86 21.77
C PHE A 121 -16.47 11.33 22.20
N ALA A 122 -16.26 10.03 22.03
CA ALA A 122 -15.02 9.32 22.35
C ALA A 122 -14.75 8.15 21.41
N PHE A 123 -13.48 7.75 21.32
CA PHE A 123 -13.08 6.44 20.79
C PHE A 123 -12.52 5.58 21.92
N LYS A 124 -12.85 4.29 21.87
CA LYS A 124 -12.48 3.30 22.87
C LYS A 124 -11.81 2.10 22.23
N HIS A 125 -10.86 1.51 22.96
CA HIS A 125 -10.25 0.23 22.60
C HIS A 125 -10.21 -0.73 23.79
N TYR A 126 -9.92 -2.01 23.55
CA TYR A 126 -10.19 -3.12 24.48
C TYR A 126 -8.94 -3.95 24.82
N PRO A 127 -7.89 -3.34 25.42
CA PRO A 127 -6.59 -3.99 25.59
C PRO A 127 -6.60 -5.26 26.46
N ASP A 128 -7.50 -5.35 27.45
CA ASP A 128 -7.54 -6.46 28.42
C ASP A 128 -6.16 -6.84 29.00
N PHE A 129 -5.38 -5.83 29.41
CA PHE A 129 -3.98 -5.97 29.76
C PHE A 129 -3.76 -6.00 31.28
N LEU A 130 -3.01 -7.00 31.77
CA LEU A 130 -2.64 -7.13 33.19
C LEU A 130 -1.33 -6.38 33.46
N ILE A 131 -1.36 -5.40 34.35
CA ILE A 131 -0.19 -4.61 34.78
C ILE A 131 0.23 -5.09 36.18
N LYS A 132 1.40 -5.74 36.28
CA LYS A 132 1.95 -6.12 37.60
C LYS A 132 2.48 -4.90 38.35
N SER A 133 2.73 -5.08 39.65
CA SER A 133 3.37 -4.05 40.47
C SER A 133 4.71 -3.63 39.86
N GLY A 134 4.93 -2.33 39.69
CA GLY A 134 6.10 -1.71 39.07
C GLY A 134 6.05 -1.61 37.53
N GLU A 135 5.13 -2.30 36.87
CA GLU A 135 5.00 -2.30 35.40
C GLU A 135 4.10 -1.15 34.90
N SER A 136 4.15 -0.93 33.59
CA SER A 136 3.31 0.04 32.89
C SER A 136 2.74 -0.51 31.60
N TRP A 137 1.62 0.03 31.17
CA TRP A 137 1.00 -0.25 29.88
C TRP A 137 0.64 1.07 29.18
N THR A 138 0.74 1.10 27.85
CA THR A 138 0.43 2.28 27.04
C THR A 138 -0.76 2.02 26.12
N SER A 139 -1.68 2.97 26.07
CA SER A 139 -2.87 2.94 25.23
C SER A 139 -2.56 3.04 23.73
N LYS A 140 -3.57 2.80 22.90
CA LYS A 140 -3.54 3.27 21.50
C LYS A 140 -3.46 4.81 21.48
N THR A 141 -3.00 5.34 20.37
CA THR A 141 -2.80 6.79 20.21
C THR A 141 -4.07 7.43 19.69
N MET A 142 -4.50 8.51 20.33
CA MET A 142 -5.50 9.43 19.80
C MET A 142 -4.84 10.53 19.00
N SER A 143 -5.53 10.96 17.96
CA SER A 143 -5.10 12.02 17.06
C SER A 143 -6.17 13.09 16.96
N PHE A 144 -5.72 14.33 16.96
CA PHE A 144 -6.53 15.51 16.75
C PHE A 144 -5.79 16.39 15.76
N GLY A 145 -6.46 16.85 14.70
CA GLY A 145 -5.85 17.80 13.79
C GLY A 145 -6.84 18.79 13.22
N VAL A 146 -6.30 19.91 12.75
CA VAL A 146 -7.06 21.05 12.26
C VAL A 146 -6.67 21.42 10.84
N SER A 147 -7.56 22.11 10.14
CA SER A 147 -7.30 22.68 8.82
C SER A 147 -8.01 24.01 8.62
N GLU A 148 -7.62 24.71 7.55
CA GLU A 148 -8.49 25.72 6.94
C GLU A 148 -9.84 25.09 6.55
N HIS A 149 -10.89 25.91 6.51
CA HIS A 149 -12.24 25.46 6.16
C HIS A 149 -12.28 24.76 4.81
N GLY A 150 -12.83 23.55 4.78
CA GLY A 150 -12.98 22.75 3.56
C GLY A 150 -11.75 21.94 3.15
N ARG A 151 -10.65 21.96 3.93
CA ARG A 151 -9.41 21.20 3.61
C ARG A 151 -9.11 20.06 4.58
N ILE A 152 -10.11 19.61 5.36
CA ILE A 152 -9.87 18.67 6.44
C ILE A 152 -9.54 17.26 5.95
N ALA A 153 -10.15 16.83 4.83
CA ALA A 153 -9.81 15.56 4.18
C ALA A 153 -8.31 15.57 3.81
N GLU A 154 -7.85 16.58 3.07
CA GLU A 154 -6.44 16.73 2.71
C GLU A 154 -5.51 16.70 3.95
N ALA A 155 -5.88 17.44 4.99
CA ALA A 155 -5.11 17.48 6.24
C ALA A 155 -5.02 16.11 6.92
N PHE A 156 -6.11 15.33 6.91
CA PHE A 156 -6.12 13.97 7.44
C PHE A 156 -5.36 12.97 6.56
N GLY A 157 -5.52 13.03 5.23
CA GLY A 157 -4.78 12.18 4.30
C GLY A 157 -3.27 12.36 4.42
N ARG A 158 -2.79 13.62 4.54
CA ARG A 158 -1.37 13.92 4.84
C ARG A 158 -0.93 13.38 6.20
N TYR A 159 -1.82 13.37 7.19
CA TYR A 159 -1.54 12.84 8.51
C TYR A 159 -1.38 11.31 8.48
N ILE A 160 -2.26 10.57 7.79
CA ILE A 160 -2.11 9.11 7.61
C ILE A 160 -0.79 8.76 6.94
N LEU A 161 -0.38 9.51 5.91
CA LEU A 161 0.92 9.32 5.26
C LEU A 161 2.12 9.52 6.21
N ARG A 162 1.97 10.27 7.30
CA ARG A 162 3.03 10.49 8.32
C ARG A 162 3.11 9.36 9.35
N ILE A 163 1.99 8.72 9.69
CA ILE A 163 1.92 7.72 10.78
C ILE A 163 1.98 6.27 10.29
N ARG A 164 2.12 6.06 8.98
CA ARG A 164 2.19 4.72 8.38
C ARG A 164 3.29 3.85 8.98
N ALA A 165 3.04 2.54 9.03
CA ALA A 165 3.90 1.53 9.64
C ALA A 165 5.27 1.43 8.96
N ASN A 166 5.27 1.53 7.63
CA ASN A 166 6.47 1.39 6.81
C ASN A 166 6.48 2.40 5.66
N ARG A 167 7.65 2.55 5.03
CA ARG A 167 7.82 3.29 3.78
C ARG A 167 8.21 2.32 2.68
N VAL A 168 7.24 1.57 2.19
CA VAL A 168 7.44 0.72 1.00
C VAL A 168 7.69 1.61 -0.21
N ASP A 169 8.70 1.22 -0.99
CA ASP A 169 9.00 1.82 -2.29
C ASP A 169 8.58 0.87 -3.43
N PHE A 170 8.80 1.24 -4.69
CA PHE A 170 8.38 0.41 -5.82
C PHE A 170 8.89 -1.03 -5.72
N THR A 171 7.95 -1.97 -5.78
CA THR A 171 8.20 -3.41 -5.78
C THR A 171 7.43 -4.02 -6.95
N THR A 172 8.14 -4.68 -7.87
CA THR A 172 7.51 -5.33 -9.01
C THR A 172 7.07 -6.75 -8.66
N LEU A 173 5.87 -7.12 -9.08
CA LEU A 173 5.18 -8.32 -8.60
C LEU A 173 4.68 -9.18 -9.75
N TYR A 174 4.89 -10.49 -9.60
CA TYR A 174 4.21 -11.50 -10.39
C TYR A 174 3.40 -12.41 -9.47
N PHE A 175 2.10 -12.52 -9.73
CA PHE A 175 1.14 -13.37 -9.05
C PHE A 175 0.74 -14.53 -9.97
N ASP A 176 0.83 -15.75 -9.48
CA ASP A 176 0.45 -16.95 -10.23
C ASP A 176 -1.04 -17.29 -10.17
N TRP A 177 -1.86 -16.51 -9.44
CA TRP A 177 -3.32 -16.61 -9.53
C TRP A 177 -3.76 -16.51 -10.99
N LEU A 178 -4.81 -17.26 -11.38
CA LEU A 178 -5.23 -17.52 -12.77
C LEU A 178 -4.36 -18.54 -13.52
N CYS A 179 -3.27 -19.06 -12.94
CA CYS A 179 -2.59 -20.26 -13.42
C CYS A 179 -3.17 -21.54 -12.79
N HIS A 180 -3.87 -21.40 -11.66
CA HIS A 180 -4.53 -22.47 -10.92
C HIS A 180 -5.81 -21.94 -10.25
N ASP A 181 -6.60 -22.84 -9.66
CA ASP A 181 -7.78 -22.50 -8.87
C ASP A 181 -7.45 -22.42 -7.36
N ASN A 182 -8.48 -22.30 -6.52
CA ASN A 182 -8.34 -22.26 -5.06
C ASN A 182 -7.68 -23.53 -4.46
N SER A 183 -7.62 -24.64 -5.20
CA SER A 183 -6.91 -25.82 -4.71
C SER A 183 -5.40 -25.57 -4.60
N GLY A 184 -4.89 -24.56 -5.31
CA GLY A 184 -3.50 -24.15 -5.31
C GLY A 184 -2.64 -24.90 -6.30
N PRO A 185 -1.38 -24.46 -6.44
CA PRO A 185 -0.44 -25.10 -7.33
C PRO A 185 0.14 -26.39 -6.72
N LEU A 186 0.78 -27.16 -7.58
CA LEU A 186 1.77 -28.17 -7.21
C LEU A 186 3.17 -27.56 -7.23
N GLU A 187 4.11 -28.11 -6.45
CA GLU A 187 5.52 -27.68 -6.47
C GLU A 187 6.10 -27.67 -7.90
N SER A 188 5.77 -28.68 -8.71
CA SER A 188 6.20 -28.76 -10.11
C SER A 188 5.66 -27.63 -11.01
N GLU A 189 4.48 -27.09 -10.72
CA GLU A 189 3.87 -26.01 -11.50
C GLU A 189 4.57 -24.67 -11.21
N ILE A 190 4.87 -24.40 -9.93
CA ILE A 190 5.68 -23.24 -9.54
C ILE A 190 7.08 -23.32 -10.18
N LEU A 191 7.72 -24.49 -10.12
CA LEU A 191 9.04 -24.70 -10.74
C LEU A 191 9.02 -24.55 -12.28
N ALA A 192 7.90 -24.89 -12.93
CA ALA A 192 7.71 -24.63 -14.35
C ALA A 192 7.64 -23.12 -14.63
N ASN A 193 6.88 -22.35 -13.83
CA ASN A 193 6.83 -20.89 -13.93
C ASN A 193 8.23 -20.27 -13.74
N PHE A 194 8.99 -20.73 -12.75
CA PHE A 194 10.37 -20.32 -12.53
C PHE A 194 11.29 -20.65 -13.70
N SER A 195 11.10 -21.79 -14.35
CA SER A 195 11.90 -22.15 -15.54
C SER A 195 11.67 -21.18 -16.70
N VAL A 196 10.43 -20.72 -16.91
CA VAL A 196 10.14 -19.71 -17.93
C VAL A 196 10.67 -18.34 -17.52
N LEU A 197 10.50 -17.93 -16.27
CA LEU A 197 11.06 -16.68 -15.75
C LEU A 197 12.59 -16.67 -15.87
N LYS A 198 13.26 -17.79 -15.58
CA LYS A 198 14.70 -17.97 -15.82
C LYS A 198 15.04 -17.71 -17.27
N LYS A 199 14.29 -18.32 -18.20
CA LYS A 199 14.51 -18.13 -19.64
C LYS A 199 14.34 -16.67 -20.06
N MET A 200 13.31 -15.99 -19.55
CA MET A 200 13.05 -14.57 -19.83
C MET A 200 14.15 -13.67 -19.26
N LYS A 201 14.64 -13.99 -18.06
CA LYS A 201 15.79 -13.30 -17.46
C LYS A 201 17.07 -13.49 -18.30
N GLU A 202 17.35 -14.70 -18.74
CA GLU A 202 18.52 -15.03 -19.57
C GLU A 202 18.47 -14.44 -20.99
N LEU A 203 17.27 -14.25 -21.55
CA LEU A 203 17.12 -13.68 -22.89
C LEU A 203 17.08 -12.15 -22.89
N TYR A 204 16.35 -11.57 -21.92
CA TYR A 204 15.91 -10.18 -21.98
C TYR A 204 16.17 -9.39 -20.69
N GLY A 205 16.69 -10.03 -19.64
CA GLY A 205 16.85 -9.39 -18.32
C GLY A 205 15.53 -9.14 -17.60
N LEU A 206 14.44 -9.82 -17.97
CA LEU A 206 13.16 -9.72 -17.27
C LEU A 206 13.27 -10.30 -15.86
N GLN A 207 12.94 -9.49 -14.85
CA GLN A 207 12.97 -9.91 -13.45
C GLN A 207 11.97 -9.11 -12.62
N PHE A 208 11.12 -9.83 -11.88
CA PHE A 208 10.29 -9.27 -10.82
C PHE A 208 11.03 -9.22 -9.49
N ASP A 209 10.59 -8.40 -8.55
CA ASP A 209 11.18 -8.37 -7.20
C ASP A 209 10.58 -9.47 -6.31
N ILE A 210 9.30 -9.79 -6.53
CA ILE A 210 8.55 -10.79 -5.78
C ILE A 210 7.73 -11.68 -6.73
N TYR A 211 7.86 -12.99 -6.55
CA TYR A 211 6.91 -13.99 -7.06
C TYR A 211 5.95 -14.33 -5.92
N ASN A 212 4.67 -13.95 -6.04
CA ASN A 212 3.65 -14.31 -5.09
C ASN A 212 2.91 -15.55 -5.57
N SER A 213 2.99 -16.63 -4.79
CA SER A 213 2.08 -17.75 -5.00
C SER A 213 0.77 -17.48 -4.27
N ASP A 214 -0.31 -17.44 -5.03
CA ASP A 214 -1.62 -17.04 -4.54
C ASP A 214 -2.37 -18.23 -3.90
N ALA A 215 -3.71 -18.23 -3.94
CA ALA A 215 -4.54 -19.16 -3.20
C ALA A 215 -4.15 -20.63 -3.35
N GLY A 216 -4.01 -21.30 -2.20
CA GLY A 216 -3.73 -22.73 -2.09
C GLY A 216 -2.25 -23.12 -2.03
N LEU A 217 -1.31 -22.16 -1.96
CA LEU A 217 0.06 -22.49 -1.56
C LEU A 217 0.12 -22.92 -0.09
N VAL A 218 -0.12 -21.98 0.82
CA VAL A 218 -0.11 -22.24 2.28
C VAL A 218 -1.52 -22.21 2.89
N GLU A 219 -2.44 -21.47 2.30
CA GLU A 219 -3.81 -21.29 2.78
C GLU A 219 -4.75 -21.21 1.58
N SER A 220 -6.05 -21.50 1.77
CA SER A 220 -7.07 -21.53 0.71
C SER A 220 -8.39 -20.97 1.22
N LEU A 221 -9.39 -20.87 0.33
CA LEU A 221 -10.75 -20.42 0.62
C LEU A 221 -11.29 -21.05 1.92
N GLY A 222 -11.48 -20.21 2.94
CA GLY A 222 -12.01 -20.63 4.25
C GLY A 222 -11.09 -21.52 5.09
N THR A 223 -9.84 -21.79 4.68
CA THR A 223 -8.95 -22.75 5.35
C THR A 223 -7.54 -22.20 5.48
N TYR A 224 -7.08 -22.01 6.72
CA TYR A 224 -5.78 -21.44 7.06
C TYR A 224 -4.95 -22.40 7.93
N PHE A 225 -3.70 -22.07 8.23
CA PHE A 225 -2.87 -22.88 9.13
C PHE A 225 -3.38 -22.84 10.58
N PRO A 226 -3.37 -23.96 11.33
CA PRO A 226 -2.76 -25.24 11.00
C PRO A 226 -3.69 -26.20 10.22
N GLN A 227 -4.95 -25.85 10.00
CA GLN A 227 -5.96 -26.72 9.38
C GLN A 227 -5.57 -27.12 7.94
N TYR A 228 -4.93 -26.21 7.21
CA TYR A 228 -4.46 -26.45 5.84
C TYR A 228 -3.19 -27.34 5.76
N LYS A 229 -2.46 -27.52 6.87
CA LYS A 229 -1.14 -28.18 6.88
C LYS A 229 -1.14 -29.57 6.23
N PRO A 230 -2.12 -30.48 6.45
CA PRO A 230 -2.10 -31.79 5.80
C PRO A 230 -2.18 -31.72 4.26
N ILE A 231 -2.88 -30.73 3.72
CA ILE A 231 -2.96 -30.49 2.26
C ILE A 231 -1.62 -29.96 1.76
N PHE A 232 -1.06 -28.98 2.49
CA PHE A 232 0.26 -28.43 2.22
C PHE A 232 1.34 -29.52 2.19
N ASP A 233 1.46 -30.34 3.24
CA ASP A 233 2.48 -31.38 3.35
C ASP A 233 2.40 -32.42 2.21
N LYS A 234 1.19 -32.68 1.69
CA LYS A 234 0.98 -33.59 0.56
C LYS A 234 1.50 -32.99 -0.76
N ARG A 235 1.32 -31.68 -0.96
CA ARG A 235 1.70 -30.96 -2.19
C ARG A 235 3.15 -30.50 -2.18
N PHE A 236 3.68 -30.21 -0.99
CA PHE A 236 5.00 -29.66 -0.73
C PHE A 236 5.70 -30.50 0.36
N PRO A 237 6.15 -31.73 0.05
CA PRO A 237 6.73 -32.64 1.03
C PRO A 237 8.03 -32.12 1.66
N ASN A 238 8.73 -31.19 0.99
CA ASN A 238 9.92 -30.50 1.50
C ASN A 238 9.60 -29.12 2.09
N GLY A 239 8.32 -28.83 2.35
CA GLY A 239 7.87 -27.50 2.75
C GLY A 239 8.13 -26.45 1.66
N LEU A 240 8.39 -25.21 2.08
CA LEU A 240 8.64 -24.09 1.16
C LEU A 240 10.08 -24.04 0.63
N GLN A 241 10.99 -24.89 1.13
CA GLN A 241 12.43 -24.76 0.88
C GLN A 241 12.78 -24.77 -0.60
N THR A 242 12.25 -25.73 -1.36
CA THR A 242 12.54 -25.88 -2.80
C THR A 242 12.19 -24.63 -3.59
N ILE A 243 11.00 -24.07 -3.35
CA ILE A 243 10.52 -22.89 -4.08
C ILE A 243 11.15 -21.60 -3.57
N ALA A 244 11.52 -21.55 -2.28
CA ALA A 244 12.24 -20.43 -1.70
C ALA A 244 13.64 -20.31 -2.32
N GLU A 245 14.40 -21.40 -2.39
CA GLU A 245 15.72 -21.44 -3.03
C GLU A 245 15.62 -21.10 -4.53
N ALA A 246 14.66 -21.70 -5.25
CA ALA A 246 14.48 -21.44 -6.68
C ALA A 246 14.09 -19.98 -6.98
N SER A 247 13.27 -19.34 -6.12
CA SER A 247 12.96 -17.92 -6.26
C SER A 247 14.18 -17.04 -5.98
N ALA A 248 14.99 -17.39 -4.97
CA ALA A 248 16.21 -16.67 -4.62
C ALA A 248 17.28 -16.76 -5.73
N ASP A 249 17.43 -17.91 -6.39
CA ASP A 249 18.32 -18.08 -7.56
C ASP A 249 17.93 -17.18 -8.73
N LEU A 250 16.64 -16.84 -8.84
CA LEU A 250 16.13 -15.86 -9.81
C LEU A 250 16.26 -14.41 -9.33
N GLY A 251 16.76 -14.19 -8.11
CA GLY A 251 16.88 -12.88 -7.47
C GLY A 251 15.52 -12.31 -7.08
N MET A 252 14.54 -13.16 -6.77
CA MET A 252 13.20 -12.78 -6.33
C MET A 252 12.99 -13.21 -4.88
N LYS A 253 12.03 -12.58 -4.22
CA LYS A 253 11.47 -13.08 -2.95
C LYS A 253 10.21 -13.89 -3.23
N LEU A 254 9.86 -14.77 -2.30
CA LEU A 254 8.56 -15.44 -2.31
C LEU A 254 7.50 -14.54 -1.66
N GLY A 255 6.31 -14.49 -2.24
CA GLY A 255 5.11 -13.91 -1.64
C GLY A 255 4.12 -15.01 -1.30
N LEU A 256 3.40 -14.82 -0.20
CA LEU A 256 2.35 -15.73 0.25
C LEU A 256 1.00 -15.00 0.28
N TRP A 257 0.00 -15.58 -0.36
CA TRP A 257 -1.40 -15.25 -0.10
C TRP A 257 -1.89 -16.03 1.12
N ILE A 258 -2.41 -15.29 2.10
CA ILE A 258 -2.83 -15.82 3.40
C ILE A 258 -4.07 -15.10 3.92
N GLY A 259 -4.73 -15.72 4.87
CA GLY A 259 -5.76 -15.09 5.67
C GLY A 259 -5.17 -14.15 6.70
N PRO A 260 -5.85 -13.02 6.99
CA PRO A 260 -5.46 -12.12 8.06
C PRO A 260 -5.66 -12.71 9.46
N ASP A 261 -6.50 -13.74 9.64
CA ASP A 261 -6.67 -14.43 10.92
C ASP A 261 -5.79 -15.71 11.03
N GLY A 262 -6.27 -16.72 11.74
CA GLY A 262 -5.50 -17.89 12.16
C GLY A 262 -4.88 -17.76 13.54
N PHE A 263 -5.20 -16.70 14.28
CA PHE A 263 -4.64 -16.43 15.61
C PHE A 263 -5.33 -17.22 16.73
N GLY A 264 -6.47 -17.86 16.47
CA GLY A 264 -7.26 -18.52 17.52
C GLY A 264 -7.76 -17.53 18.57
N ASP A 265 -8.20 -18.04 19.73
CA ASP A 265 -8.83 -17.22 20.77
C ASP A 265 -7.99 -17.16 22.06
N THR A 266 -6.94 -17.99 22.15
CA THR A 266 -6.03 -18.08 23.29
C THR A 266 -4.69 -17.38 23.03
N PRO A 267 -4.01 -16.84 24.06
CA PRO A 267 -2.67 -16.26 23.89
C PRO A 267 -1.65 -17.22 23.26
N GLU A 268 -1.73 -18.50 23.58
CA GLU A 268 -0.84 -19.54 23.05
C GLU A 268 -1.02 -19.74 21.54
N GLU A 269 -2.28 -19.76 21.05
CA GLU A 269 -2.59 -19.83 19.61
C GLU A 269 -2.14 -18.56 18.89
N MET A 270 -2.35 -17.38 19.51
CA MET A 270 -1.94 -16.10 18.94
C MET A 270 -0.42 -16.03 18.77
N GLU A 271 0.33 -16.45 19.78
CA GLU A 271 1.78 -16.53 19.72
C GLU A 271 2.24 -17.56 18.69
N ALA A 272 1.60 -18.74 18.62
CA ALA A 272 1.93 -19.76 17.65
C ALA A 272 1.75 -19.27 16.20
N ARG A 273 0.65 -18.57 15.90
CA ARG A 273 0.42 -17.96 14.59
C ARG A 273 1.43 -16.86 14.30
N LYS A 274 1.70 -15.96 15.25
CA LYS A 274 2.74 -14.93 15.11
C LYS A 274 4.10 -15.56 14.75
N GLN A 275 4.54 -16.55 15.52
CA GLN A 275 5.82 -17.24 15.28
C GLN A 275 5.85 -17.97 13.93
N GLN A 276 4.71 -18.50 13.48
CA GLN A 276 4.61 -19.09 12.15
C GLN A 276 4.85 -18.04 11.06
N LEU A 277 4.15 -16.89 11.12
CA LEU A 277 4.33 -15.80 10.15
C LEU A 277 5.78 -15.30 10.12
N VAL A 278 6.38 -15.09 11.30
CA VAL A 278 7.78 -14.68 11.44
C VAL A 278 8.73 -15.73 10.86
N SER A 279 8.46 -17.03 11.09
CA SER A 279 9.28 -18.13 10.56
C SER A 279 9.27 -18.19 9.04
N TRP A 280 8.13 -17.91 8.40
CA TRP A 280 8.06 -17.89 6.93
C TRP A 280 8.99 -16.84 6.31
N VAL A 281 9.03 -15.65 6.91
CA VAL A 281 9.93 -14.57 6.47
C VAL A 281 11.39 -14.90 6.74
N ARG A 282 11.69 -15.36 7.96
CA ARG A 282 13.07 -15.64 8.40
C ARG A 282 13.69 -16.80 7.63
N ASP A 283 12.93 -17.87 7.43
CA ASP A 283 13.48 -19.16 7.03
C ASP A 283 13.33 -19.42 5.51
N TYR A 284 12.36 -18.79 4.82
CA TYR A 284 12.04 -19.07 3.41
C TYR A 284 12.09 -17.86 2.47
N ASN A 285 12.81 -16.79 2.85
CA ASN A 285 12.97 -15.59 2.03
C ASN A 285 11.62 -14.97 1.59
N VAL A 286 10.59 -15.06 2.44
CA VAL A 286 9.28 -14.46 2.13
C VAL A 286 9.38 -12.94 2.28
N GLY A 287 8.96 -12.22 1.24
CA GLY A 287 8.99 -10.76 1.15
C GLY A 287 7.63 -10.09 1.15
N LEU A 288 6.55 -10.86 1.02
CA LEU A 288 5.19 -10.35 0.90
C LEU A 288 4.18 -11.25 1.61
N PHE A 289 3.22 -10.62 2.31
CA PHE A 289 1.93 -11.22 2.61
C PHE A 289 0.81 -10.46 1.91
N LYS A 290 0.00 -11.17 1.12
CA LYS A 290 -1.30 -10.69 0.65
C LYS A 290 -2.38 -11.19 1.60
N LEU A 291 -2.86 -10.29 2.48
CA LEU A 291 -3.81 -10.60 3.55
C LEU A 291 -5.24 -10.48 3.01
N ASP A 292 -5.88 -11.61 2.72
CA ASP A 292 -7.15 -11.66 1.99
C ASP A 292 -8.30 -12.24 2.83
N THR A 293 -9.43 -11.54 2.84
CA THR A 293 -10.63 -11.99 3.57
C THR A 293 -11.36 -13.16 2.94
N VAL A 294 -11.00 -13.54 1.71
CA VAL A 294 -11.45 -14.80 1.08
C VAL A 294 -10.97 -16.02 1.89
N VAL A 295 -9.78 -15.97 2.51
CA VAL A 295 -9.31 -17.06 3.40
C VAL A 295 -10.03 -17.02 4.74
N SER A 296 -10.01 -15.86 5.39
CA SER A 296 -10.51 -15.68 6.76
C SER A 296 -10.69 -14.18 7.04
N SER A 297 -11.54 -13.84 8.00
CA SER A 297 -11.65 -12.45 8.48
C SER A 297 -11.20 -12.39 9.93
N ILE A 298 -10.45 -11.35 10.32
CA ILE A 298 -10.18 -11.10 11.74
C ILE A 298 -11.47 -10.57 12.37
N SER A 299 -12.25 -11.48 12.96
CA SER A 299 -13.50 -11.16 13.64
C SER A 299 -13.65 -12.00 14.90
N HIS A 300 -14.40 -11.47 15.87
CA HIS A 300 -14.78 -12.16 17.09
C HIS A 300 -15.90 -11.37 17.80
N GLU A 301 -16.92 -12.04 18.36
CA GLU A 301 -18.03 -11.38 19.07
C GLU A 301 -17.55 -10.63 20.32
N ASN A 302 -16.61 -11.24 21.04
CA ASN A 302 -15.90 -10.61 22.15
C ASN A 302 -14.82 -9.63 21.66
N LYS A 303 -15.04 -8.34 21.90
CA LYS A 303 -14.14 -7.23 21.52
C LYS A 303 -12.74 -7.33 22.14
N TYR A 304 -12.59 -7.93 23.32
CA TYR A 304 -11.29 -8.12 23.96
C TYR A 304 -10.42 -9.16 23.22
N ILE A 305 -11.06 -10.18 22.63
CA ILE A 305 -10.35 -11.19 21.81
C ILE A 305 -10.04 -10.59 20.44
N LEU A 306 -10.99 -9.85 19.86
CA LEU A 306 -10.78 -9.13 18.60
C LEU A 306 -9.58 -8.17 18.67
N GLU A 307 -9.47 -7.38 19.75
CA GLU A 307 -8.32 -6.50 19.99
C GLU A 307 -7.01 -7.29 19.99
N LYS A 308 -6.95 -8.42 20.70
CA LYS A 308 -5.74 -9.23 20.79
C LYS A 308 -5.36 -9.86 19.45
N LYS A 309 -6.32 -10.26 18.62
CA LYS A 309 -6.05 -10.75 17.25
C LYS A 309 -5.42 -9.65 16.37
N TYR A 310 -6.00 -8.44 16.36
CA TYR A 310 -5.42 -7.30 15.63
C TYR A 310 -4.04 -6.91 16.17
N GLN A 311 -3.86 -6.94 17.50
CA GLN A 311 -2.57 -6.69 18.13
C GLN A 311 -1.53 -7.75 17.72
N ALA A 312 -1.90 -9.03 17.70
CA ALA A 312 -1.01 -10.10 17.29
C ALA A 312 -0.57 -9.97 15.83
N LEU A 313 -1.46 -9.56 14.92
CA LEU A 313 -1.09 -9.22 13.54
C LEU A 313 -0.13 -8.02 13.50
N ALA A 314 -0.41 -6.94 14.24
CA ALA A 314 0.44 -5.76 14.29
C ALA A 314 1.85 -6.09 14.81
N ASP A 315 1.93 -6.93 15.84
CA ASP A 315 3.18 -7.39 16.43
C ASP A 315 3.94 -8.31 15.48
N ALA A 316 3.26 -9.23 14.80
CA ALA A 316 3.86 -10.09 13.77
C ALA A 316 4.52 -9.26 12.66
N LEU A 317 3.79 -8.31 12.09
CA LEU A 317 4.30 -7.45 11.02
C LEU A 317 5.43 -6.54 11.51
N SER A 318 5.37 -6.07 12.76
CA SER A 318 6.44 -5.26 13.35
C SER A 318 7.73 -6.09 13.55
N GLU A 319 7.62 -7.32 14.05
CA GLU A 319 8.76 -8.24 14.21
C GLU A 319 9.34 -8.65 12.85
N ILE A 320 8.49 -8.93 11.87
CA ILE A 320 8.88 -9.20 10.49
C ILE A 320 9.68 -8.03 9.91
N ARG A 321 9.27 -6.79 10.14
CA ARG A 321 9.99 -5.61 9.62
C ARG A 321 11.34 -5.36 10.28
N VAL A 322 11.58 -5.89 11.49
CA VAL A 322 12.92 -5.91 12.09
C VAL A 322 13.84 -6.87 11.30
N ILE A 323 13.30 -8.02 10.87
CA ILE A 323 14.03 -9.02 10.08
C ILE A 323 14.20 -8.55 8.63
N ARG A 324 13.15 -7.95 8.07
CA ARG A 324 13.03 -7.56 6.66
C ARG A 324 12.37 -6.18 6.53
N PRO A 325 13.15 -5.08 6.56
CA PRO A 325 12.59 -3.72 6.49
C PRO A 325 11.82 -3.43 5.20
N ASP A 326 12.16 -4.11 4.12
CA ASP A 326 11.51 -4.01 2.80
C ASP A 326 10.35 -5.00 2.61
N PHE A 327 9.84 -5.60 3.70
CA PHE A 327 8.68 -6.49 3.67
C PHE A 327 7.40 -5.71 3.32
N VAL A 328 6.55 -6.33 2.49
CA VAL A 328 5.28 -5.77 2.06
C VAL A 328 4.11 -6.57 2.66
N ALA A 329 3.16 -5.89 3.26
CA ALA A 329 1.89 -6.44 3.71
C ALA A 329 0.74 -5.72 2.99
N ILE A 330 0.04 -6.44 2.12
CA ILE A 330 -1.10 -5.94 1.37
C ILE A 330 -2.38 -6.14 2.21
N ASN A 331 -3.11 -5.06 2.48
CA ASN A 331 -4.46 -5.15 3.04
C ASN A 331 -5.47 -5.41 1.91
N HIS A 332 -5.70 -6.70 1.61
CA HIS A 332 -6.71 -7.13 0.66
C HIS A 332 -8.05 -7.34 1.38
N ARG A 333 -8.66 -6.21 1.79
CA ARG A 333 -9.99 -6.12 2.42
C ARG A 333 -10.07 -6.60 3.89
N VAL A 334 -8.96 -6.67 4.62
CA VAL A 334 -8.95 -7.01 6.06
C VAL A 334 -9.84 -6.05 6.86
N ASN A 335 -9.68 -4.75 6.62
CA ASN A 335 -10.49 -3.68 7.19
C ASN A 335 -10.34 -2.43 6.29
N ASN A 336 -11.42 -1.67 6.10
CA ASN A 336 -11.42 -0.47 5.24
C ASN A 336 -10.93 0.80 5.97
N SER A 337 -10.62 0.71 7.27
CA SER A 337 -10.13 1.83 8.05
C SER A 337 -8.82 2.39 7.47
N PRO A 338 -8.67 3.72 7.36
CA PRO A 338 -7.41 4.34 6.93
C PRO A 338 -6.24 3.99 7.87
N TYR A 339 -6.54 3.67 9.13
CA TYR A 339 -5.55 3.28 10.12
C TYR A 339 -4.99 1.88 9.90
N MET A 340 -5.49 1.09 8.94
CA MET A 340 -4.81 -0.14 8.55
C MET A 340 -3.38 0.12 8.08
N LEU A 341 -3.09 1.30 7.52
CA LEU A 341 -1.74 1.70 7.12
C LEU A 341 -0.77 1.90 8.30
N THR A 342 -1.23 1.87 9.56
CA THR A 342 -0.35 1.79 10.74
C THR A 342 0.13 0.36 11.01
N MET A 343 -0.39 -0.62 10.26
CA MET A 343 -0.02 -2.03 10.33
C MET A 343 0.45 -2.57 8.97
N THR A 344 -0.26 -2.29 7.88
CA THR A 344 0.00 -2.76 6.51
C THR A 344 0.58 -1.65 5.63
N ASP A 345 0.93 -1.97 4.38
CA ASP A 345 1.68 -1.08 3.49
C ASP A 345 0.84 -0.46 2.37
N CYS A 346 -0.22 -1.14 1.97
CA CYS A 346 -1.19 -0.63 1.02
C CYS A 346 -2.60 -1.09 1.37
N ILE A 347 -3.59 -0.51 0.70
CA ILE A 347 -5.01 -0.87 0.74
C ILE A 347 -5.51 -1.20 -0.67
N LEU A 348 -6.53 -2.03 -0.81
CA LEU A 348 -7.09 -2.35 -2.14
C LEU A 348 -7.81 -1.14 -2.73
N TRP A 349 -7.41 -0.71 -3.93
CA TRP A 349 -8.00 0.47 -4.57
C TRP A 349 -9.45 0.20 -4.96
N LYS A 350 -10.36 1.02 -4.43
CA LYS A 350 -11.83 0.92 -4.64
C LYS A 350 -12.43 -0.45 -4.27
N GLY A 351 -11.68 -1.33 -3.60
CA GLY A 351 -12.10 -2.71 -3.35
C GLY A 351 -12.25 -3.56 -4.61
N GLU A 352 -11.73 -3.11 -5.75
CA GLU A 352 -12.00 -3.69 -7.08
C GLU A 352 -10.76 -4.38 -7.66
N GLU A 353 -10.97 -5.55 -8.24
CA GLU A 353 -9.96 -6.38 -8.89
C GLU A 353 -10.07 -6.25 -10.41
N THR A 354 -8.96 -6.38 -11.14
CA THR A 354 -8.89 -6.05 -12.59
C THR A 354 -8.99 -7.27 -13.51
N TYR A 355 -9.62 -8.36 -13.06
CA TYR A 355 -9.90 -9.51 -13.93
C TYR A 355 -10.89 -9.12 -15.03
N ILE A 356 -10.40 -9.04 -16.27
CA ILE A 356 -11.15 -8.59 -17.44
C ILE A 356 -12.28 -9.58 -17.76
N ASP A 357 -13.48 -9.05 -18.01
CA ASP A 357 -14.75 -9.76 -18.22
C ASP A 357 -15.19 -10.69 -17.07
N VAL A 358 -14.58 -10.53 -15.89
CA VAL A 358 -14.96 -11.26 -14.66
C VAL A 358 -15.37 -10.28 -13.56
N HIS A 359 -14.48 -9.36 -13.18
CA HIS A 359 -14.78 -8.31 -12.18
C HIS A 359 -14.99 -6.95 -12.81
N ILE A 360 -14.26 -6.66 -13.89
CA ILE A 360 -14.45 -5.46 -14.69
C ILE A 360 -14.69 -5.85 -16.14
N ALA A 361 -15.59 -5.16 -16.82
CA ALA A 361 -15.92 -5.46 -18.21
C ALA A 361 -16.09 -4.17 -19.02
N ASN A 362 -15.85 -4.26 -20.32
CA ASN A 362 -16.18 -3.17 -21.22
C ASN A 362 -17.71 -3.07 -21.34
N GLN A 363 -18.27 -1.95 -20.90
CA GLN A 363 -19.72 -1.66 -20.97
C GLN A 363 -20.07 -0.70 -22.10
N ASP A 364 -19.08 -0.30 -22.91
CA ASP A 364 -19.23 0.70 -23.97
C ASP A 364 -18.89 0.11 -25.35
N ALA A 365 -19.31 0.83 -26.40
CA ALA A 365 -18.95 0.50 -27.78
C ALA A 365 -17.48 0.85 -28.04
N TRP A 366 -16.58 -0.01 -27.56
CA TRP A 366 -15.14 0.10 -27.71
C TRP A 366 -14.58 -1.16 -28.37
N LEU A 367 -13.40 -1.03 -28.98
CA LEU A 367 -12.81 -2.09 -29.81
C LEU A 367 -12.26 -3.30 -29.03
N PHE A 368 -12.03 -3.18 -27.72
CA PHE A 368 -11.36 -4.21 -26.92
C PHE A 368 -11.85 -4.23 -25.48
N ASN A 369 -11.83 -5.40 -24.83
CA ASN A 369 -12.41 -5.60 -23.50
C ASN A 369 -11.58 -4.90 -22.42
N ARG A 370 -10.25 -4.91 -22.58
CA ARG A 370 -9.30 -4.29 -21.65
C ARG A 370 -9.46 -2.78 -21.47
N VAL A 371 -10.27 -2.09 -22.30
CA VAL A 371 -10.54 -0.66 -22.11
C VAL A 371 -11.09 -0.36 -20.70
N CYS A 372 -11.85 -1.29 -20.11
CA CYS A 372 -12.40 -1.11 -18.78
C CYS A 372 -11.31 -0.88 -17.72
N SER A 373 -10.13 -1.51 -17.87
CA SER A 373 -8.95 -1.22 -17.07
C SER A 373 -8.23 0.04 -17.57
N VAL A 374 -7.97 0.14 -18.88
CA VAL A 374 -7.19 1.25 -19.47
C VAL A 374 -7.77 2.62 -19.17
N ARG A 375 -9.10 2.74 -19.04
CA ARG A 375 -9.83 4.00 -18.79
C ARG A 375 -9.88 4.42 -17.32
N ARG A 376 -9.49 3.55 -16.38
CA ARG A 376 -9.46 3.88 -14.95
C ARG A 376 -8.61 5.14 -14.73
N ASN A 377 -8.87 5.86 -13.64
CA ASN A 377 -8.14 7.07 -13.30
C ASN A 377 -6.63 6.79 -13.29
N LEU A 378 -5.83 7.66 -13.89
CA LEU A 378 -4.36 7.55 -13.86
C LEU A 378 -3.76 8.08 -12.57
N SER A 379 -4.51 8.84 -11.78
CA SER A 379 -4.12 9.25 -10.45
C SER A 379 -5.11 8.72 -9.43
N THR A 380 -4.62 8.55 -8.21
CA THR A 380 -5.41 8.13 -7.07
C THR A 380 -5.27 9.15 -5.95
N THR A 381 -6.38 9.46 -5.31
CA THR A 381 -6.41 10.30 -4.11
C THR A 381 -6.87 9.49 -2.92
N PHE A 382 -6.42 9.88 -1.74
CA PHE A 382 -6.86 9.31 -0.47
C PHE A 382 -7.11 10.47 0.48
N TYR A 383 -8.38 10.78 0.74
CA TYR A 383 -8.76 12.03 1.40
C TYR A 383 -8.11 13.26 0.73
N ASP A 384 -8.39 13.46 -0.56
CA ASP A 384 -7.94 14.60 -1.38
C ASP A 384 -6.42 14.82 -1.51
N VAL A 385 -5.58 13.94 -0.97
CA VAL A 385 -4.13 13.95 -1.25
C VAL A 385 -3.78 12.95 -2.34
N PRO A 386 -2.84 13.27 -3.25
CA PRO A 386 -2.23 12.27 -4.12
C PRO A 386 -1.69 11.11 -3.29
N PHE A 387 -2.03 9.89 -3.69
CA PHE A 387 -1.77 8.72 -2.86
C PHE A 387 -1.47 7.51 -3.72
N ARG A 388 -0.33 6.86 -3.46
CA ARG A 388 0.17 5.71 -4.25
C ARG A 388 0.22 4.40 -3.46
N LEU A 389 -0.21 4.38 -2.20
CA LEU A 389 -0.16 3.19 -1.32
C LEU A 389 -1.40 2.31 -1.52
N PHE A 390 -1.72 2.01 -2.77
CA PHE A 390 -2.82 1.13 -3.14
C PHE A 390 -2.32 -0.10 -3.86
N GLU A 391 -3.03 -1.22 -3.69
CA GLU A 391 -3.04 -2.32 -4.64
C GLU A 391 -4.06 -2.01 -5.73
N ASP A 392 -3.66 -2.08 -7.01
CA ASP A 392 -4.60 -1.98 -8.13
C ASP A 392 -4.77 -3.31 -8.86
N HIS A 393 -4.16 -4.40 -8.37
CA HIS A 393 -4.27 -5.72 -9.00
C HIS A 393 -3.62 -5.79 -10.41
N GLY A 394 -3.01 -4.68 -10.85
CA GLY A 394 -2.23 -4.57 -12.08
C GLY A 394 -2.93 -5.08 -13.33
N ILE A 395 -2.16 -5.83 -14.12
CA ILE A 395 -2.65 -6.48 -15.33
C ILE A 395 -2.92 -7.97 -15.09
N CYS A 396 -4.12 -8.39 -15.47
CA CYS A 396 -4.54 -9.78 -15.35
C CYS A 396 -4.63 -10.47 -16.72
N PHE A 397 -4.07 -11.68 -16.81
CA PHE A 397 -4.13 -12.56 -17.98
C PHE A 397 -5.07 -13.75 -17.73
N ASN A 398 -6.38 -13.49 -17.75
CA ASN A 398 -7.44 -14.48 -17.49
C ASN A 398 -8.19 -14.98 -18.75
N SER A 399 -8.16 -14.25 -19.87
CA SER A 399 -8.74 -14.66 -21.17
C SER A 399 -8.43 -13.67 -22.30
N SER A 400 -8.43 -12.38 -21.98
CA SER A 400 -8.08 -11.27 -22.88
C SER A 400 -6.58 -11.01 -22.84
N VAL A 401 -5.88 -11.04 -23.97
CA VAL A 401 -4.45 -10.66 -24.10
C VAL A 401 -4.27 -9.40 -24.94
N GLU A 402 -5.33 -8.94 -25.59
CA GLU A 402 -5.29 -7.74 -26.41
C GLU A 402 -4.91 -6.53 -25.54
N ARG A 403 -4.11 -5.63 -26.13
CA ARG A 403 -3.81 -4.32 -25.55
C ARG A 403 -3.19 -4.39 -24.14
N TRP A 404 -2.59 -5.54 -23.76
CA TRP A 404 -1.95 -5.74 -22.46
C TRP A 404 -0.90 -4.66 -22.18
N ALA A 405 -0.17 -4.21 -23.21
CA ALA A 405 0.86 -3.18 -23.08
C ALA A 405 0.27 -1.78 -22.81
N ASP A 406 -0.89 -1.45 -23.38
CA ASP A 406 -1.59 -0.19 -23.06
C ASP A 406 -1.98 -0.17 -21.57
N ASP A 407 -2.55 -1.28 -21.09
CA ASP A 407 -2.94 -1.47 -19.69
C ASP A 407 -1.72 -1.43 -18.76
N PHE A 408 -0.65 -2.13 -19.12
CA PHE A 408 0.63 -2.08 -18.39
C PHE A 408 1.13 -0.64 -18.28
N VAL A 409 1.11 0.14 -19.37
CA VAL A 409 1.60 1.52 -19.37
C VAL A 409 0.78 2.40 -18.43
N VAL A 410 -0.55 2.32 -18.47
CA VAL A 410 -1.40 3.12 -17.58
C VAL A 410 -1.32 2.68 -16.12
N GLN A 411 -1.09 1.39 -15.88
CA GLN A 411 -0.89 0.82 -14.54
C GLN A 411 0.45 1.29 -13.96
N ALA A 412 1.55 0.96 -14.64
CA ALA A 412 2.91 1.14 -14.17
C ALA A 412 3.39 2.60 -14.20
N PHE A 413 3.08 3.34 -15.27
CA PHE A 413 3.55 4.72 -15.44
C PHE A 413 2.44 5.75 -15.20
N GLY A 414 1.18 5.35 -15.31
CA GLY A 414 0.04 6.22 -15.02
C GLY A 414 -0.16 6.34 -13.52
N ARG A 415 -0.68 5.28 -12.89
CA ARG A 415 -0.92 5.28 -11.44
C ARG A 415 0.32 5.13 -10.60
N ALA A 416 1.29 4.33 -11.06
CA ALA A 416 2.56 4.14 -10.38
C ALA A 416 2.37 3.91 -8.86
N SER A 417 1.58 2.89 -8.51
CA SER A 417 1.43 2.48 -7.11
C SER A 417 2.74 1.91 -6.55
N VAL A 418 2.91 1.90 -5.24
CA VAL A 418 4.14 1.34 -4.61
C VAL A 418 4.37 -0.13 -4.90
N ILE A 419 3.33 -0.86 -5.32
CA ILE A 419 3.44 -2.26 -5.69
C ILE A 419 3.39 -2.44 -7.22
N SER A 420 3.76 -1.42 -7.99
CA SER A 420 3.70 -1.46 -9.45
C SER A 420 5.06 -1.79 -10.12
N PRO A 421 5.06 -2.44 -11.29
CA PRO A 421 3.95 -3.17 -11.91
C PRO A 421 3.55 -4.43 -11.14
N GLU A 422 2.24 -4.69 -11.09
CA GLU A 422 1.66 -5.97 -10.69
C GLU A 422 1.21 -6.74 -11.93
N MET A 423 1.45 -8.04 -11.96
CA MET A 423 1.03 -8.92 -13.05
C MET A 423 0.44 -10.20 -12.50
N TYR A 424 -0.70 -10.61 -13.03
CA TYR A 424 -1.43 -11.80 -12.62
C TYR A 424 -1.62 -12.77 -13.77
N GLY A 425 -1.42 -14.06 -13.50
CA GLY A 425 -1.81 -15.15 -14.38
C GLY A 425 -0.76 -15.52 -15.42
N THR A 426 -1.23 -16.18 -16.48
CA THR A 426 -0.37 -16.87 -17.43
C THR A 426 0.13 -15.90 -18.50
N PHE A 427 1.07 -15.01 -18.17
CA PHE A 427 1.70 -14.15 -19.18
C PHE A 427 2.45 -14.97 -20.25
N PHE A 428 2.63 -16.27 -20.02
CA PHE A 428 3.16 -17.21 -21.02
C PHE A 428 2.23 -17.44 -22.23
N PHE A 429 0.99 -16.91 -22.20
CA PHE A 429 0.11 -16.84 -23.38
C PHE A 429 0.40 -15.64 -24.30
N LEU A 430 1.30 -14.75 -23.90
CA LEU A 430 1.84 -13.73 -24.78
C LEU A 430 2.61 -14.38 -25.94
N LYS A 431 2.66 -13.69 -27.08
CA LYS A 431 3.45 -14.14 -28.22
C LYS A 431 4.93 -13.98 -27.91
N ASP A 432 5.79 -14.75 -28.57
CA ASP A 432 7.24 -14.66 -28.35
C ASP A 432 7.79 -13.24 -28.54
N ASP A 433 7.22 -12.49 -29.49
CA ASP A 433 7.61 -11.10 -29.79
C ASP A 433 7.14 -10.08 -28.72
N ASP A 434 6.23 -10.45 -27.82
CA ASP A 434 5.75 -9.58 -26.73
C ASP A 434 6.70 -9.62 -25.52
N TYR A 435 7.47 -10.69 -25.31
CA TYR A 435 8.36 -10.81 -24.15
C TYR A 435 9.48 -9.75 -24.11
N PRO A 436 10.18 -9.41 -25.22
CA PRO A 436 11.13 -8.31 -25.23
C PRO A 436 10.48 -6.98 -24.81
N ARG A 437 9.26 -6.71 -25.29
CA ARG A 437 8.51 -5.50 -24.94
C ARG A 437 8.13 -5.47 -23.47
N LEU A 438 7.67 -6.59 -22.93
CA LEU A 438 7.36 -6.72 -21.50
C LEU A 438 8.61 -6.46 -20.64
N ALA A 439 9.73 -7.12 -20.98
CA ALA A 439 11.00 -6.93 -20.29
C ALA A 439 11.44 -5.46 -20.34
N ARG A 440 11.31 -4.81 -21.51
CA ARG A 440 11.66 -3.41 -21.71
C ARG A 440 10.81 -2.47 -20.85
N LEU A 441 9.50 -2.70 -20.78
CA LEU A 441 8.60 -1.87 -19.96
C LEU A 441 8.90 -2.01 -18.46
N ILE A 442 9.20 -3.23 -17.98
CA ILE A 442 9.61 -3.46 -16.58
C ILE A 442 10.94 -2.76 -16.28
N GLN A 443 11.94 -2.88 -17.16
CA GLN A 443 13.23 -2.19 -17.01
C GLN A 443 13.05 -0.67 -17.00
N LEU A 444 12.25 -0.15 -17.93
CA LEU A 444 11.97 1.28 -18.00
C LEU A 444 11.28 1.78 -16.72
N HIS A 445 10.35 1.00 -16.16
CA HIS A 445 9.71 1.35 -14.88
C HIS A 445 10.74 1.42 -13.75
N LYS A 446 11.61 0.40 -13.62
CA LYS A 446 12.69 0.38 -12.62
C LYS A 446 13.65 1.56 -12.77
N GLN A 447 14.05 1.89 -14.00
CA GLN A 447 14.91 3.03 -14.31
C GLN A 447 14.23 4.39 -14.04
N SER A 448 12.90 4.44 -14.06
CA SER A 448 12.10 5.66 -13.86
C SER A 448 11.64 5.86 -12.43
N HIS A 449 12.12 5.06 -11.48
CA HIS A 449 11.70 5.05 -10.08
C HIS A 449 11.63 6.46 -9.48
N GLU A 450 12.71 7.23 -9.56
CA GLU A 450 12.75 8.59 -8.98
C GLU A 450 11.77 9.56 -9.65
N ILE A 451 11.50 9.38 -10.95
CA ILE A 451 10.54 10.21 -11.70
C ILE A 451 9.11 9.92 -11.23
N LEU A 452 8.77 8.63 -11.07
CA LEU A 452 7.41 8.14 -10.77
C LEU A 452 6.93 8.41 -9.33
N LYS A 453 7.75 9.03 -8.47
CA LYS A 453 7.40 9.32 -7.07
C LYS A 453 6.45 10.52 -6.90
N THR A 454 6.43 11.45 -7.87
CA THR A 454 5.65 12.70 -7.75
C THR A 454 4.80 12.93 -8.99
N SER A 455 3.48 12.88 -8.81
CA SER A 455 2.49 12.99 -9.90
C SER A 455 1.94 14.41 -10.07
N PHE A 456 1.62 14.76 -11.31
CA PHE A 456 1.00 16.00 -11.75
C PHE A 456 -0.17 15.65 -12.68
N LEU A 457 -1.40 15.95 -12.25
CA LEU A 457 -2.59 15.73 -13.06
C LEU A 457 -2.68 16.78 -14.17
N LEU A 458 -2.98 16.34 -15.40
CA LEU A 458 -3.15 17.22 -16.55
C LEU A 458 -4.63 17.47 -16.83
N GLU A 459 -4.95 18.58 -17.53
CA GLU A 459 -6.32 19.06 -17.73
C GLU A 459 -7.26 18.02 -18.39
N ASP A 460 -6.72 17.16 -19.27
CA ASP A 460 -7.49 16.15 -20.02
C ASP A 460 -7.62 14.78 -19.30
N GLY A 461 -7.31 14.71 -18.00
CA GLY A 461 -7.31 13.45 -17.23
C GLY A 461 -6.11 12.53 -17.52
N ASP A 462 -5.11 13.06 -18.22
CA ASP A 462 -3.78 12.47 -18.36
C ASP A 462 -2.90 12.77 -17.14
N ILE A 463 -1.72 12.15 -17.07
CA ILE A 463 -0.82 12.36 -15.93
C ILE A 463 0.62 12.53 -16.38
N ALA A 464 1.37 13.34 -15.63
CA ALA A 464 2.82 13.39 -15.66
C ALA A 464 3.37 12.99 -14.29
N HIS A 465 4.55 12.41 -14.27
CA HIS A 465 5.37 12.24 -13.07
C HIS A 465 6.72 12.90 -13.28
N SER A 466 7.30 13.48 -12.24
CA SER A 466 8.54 14.27 -12.39
C SER A 466 9.46 14.22 -11.18
N SER A 467 10.77 14.22 -11.48
CA SER A 467 11.85 14.46 -10.51
C SER A 467 12.30 15.93 -10.47
N GLY A 468 11.70 16.80 -11.30
CA GLY A 468 12.07 18.20 -11.50
C GLY A 468 12.94 18.42 -12.73
N THR A 469 13.87 17.51 -13.02
CA THR A 469 14.76 17.58 -14.19
C THR A 469 14.33 16.67 -15.33
N SER A 470 13.46 15.69 -15.04
CA SER A 470 12.94 14.70 -15.97
C SER A 470 11.49 14.40 -15.65
N ALA A 471 10.68 14.11 -16.68
CA ALA A 471 9.27 13.81 -16.53
C ALA A 471 8.81 12.66 -17.44
N MET A 472 7.94 11.80 -16.91
CA MET A 472 7.26 10.72 -17.63
C MET A 472 5.78 11.06 -17.75
N LEU A 473 5.23 11.07 -18.96
CA LEU A 473 3.83 11.40 -19.22
C LEU A 473 3.11 10.20 -19.82
N VAL A 474 1.92 9.91 -19.30
CA VAL A 474 0.98 8.96 -19.89
C VAL A 474 -0.17 9.75 -20.49
N LEU A 475 -0.24 9.73 -21.82
CA LEU A 475 -1.28 10.39 -22.60
C LEU A 475 -2.21 9.35 -23.21
N ARG A 476 -3.53 9.57 -23.15
CA ARG A 476 -4.51 8.64 -23.73
C ARG A 476 -5.50 9.36 -24.63
N ASN A 477 -5.87 8.72 -25.74
CA ASN A 477 -7.05 9.10 -26.51
C ASN A 477 -8.14 8.06 -26.28
N MET A 478 -9.21 8.45 -25.60
CA MET A 478 -10.32 7.55 -25.29
C MET A 478 -11.54 7.76 -26.19
N THR A 479 -11.31 8.17 -27.43
CA THR A 479 -12.37 8.52 -28.38
C THR A 479 -12.16 7.84 -29.73
N TRP A 480 -13.22 7.84 -30.55
CA TRP A 480 -13.20 7.35 -31.94
C TRP A 480 -12.49 8.29 -32.91
N GLU A 481 -12.24 9.53 -32.51
CA GLU A 481 -11.64 10.55 -33.36
C GLU A 481 -10.16 10.71 -33.04
N LYS A 482 -9.39 11.15 -34.03
CA LYS A 482 -8.03 11.62 -33.81
C LYS A 482 -8.07 12.88 -32.95
N ILE A 483 -7.21 12.95 -31.94
CA ILE A 483 -7.11 14.12 -31.07
C ILE A 483 -5.70 14.71 -31.07
N GLU A 484 -5.63 16.00 -30.78
CA GLU A 484 -4.39 16.74 -30.59
C GLU A 484 -4.32 17.20 -29.13
N LYS A 485 -3.25 16.81 -28.43
CA LYS A 485 -2.96 17.24 -27.06
C LYS A 485 -1.78 18.20 -27.02
N PHE A 486 -1.81 19.17 -26.12
CA PHE A 486 -0.76 20.17 -25.96
C PHE A 486 -0.03 19.98 -24.64
N VAL A 487 1.23 19.56 -24.73
CA VAL A 487 2.10 19.34 -23.56
C VAL A 487 2.96 20.59 -23.35
N PHE A 488 2.82 21.22 -22.18
CA PHE A 488 3.63 22.37 -21.77
C PHE A 488 4.88 21.88 -21.03
N LEU A 489 6.07 22.17 -21.55
CA LEU A 489 7.35 21.69 -21.01
C LEU A 489 7.83 22.57 -19.85
N ASP A 490 7.01 22.70 -18.82
CA ASP A 490 7.22 23.56 -17.66
C ASP A 490 6.75 22.89 -16.35
N ASN A 491 6.48 23.70 -15.33
CA ASN A 491 6.05 23.22 -14.02
C ASN A 491 4.70 22.47 -14.04
N ARG A 492 3.89 22.57 -15.10
CA ARG A 492 2.64 21.82 -15.24
C ARG A 492 2.86 20.31 -15.34
N ILE A 493 4.00 19.90 -15.89
CA ILE A 493 4.44 18.50 -15.91
C ILE A 493 5.50 18.24 -14.83
N GLY A 494 5.62 19.15 -13.85
CA GLY A 494 6.54 19.05 -12.73
C GLY A 494 7.99 19.39 -13.02
N LEU A 495 8.32 20.04 -14.15
CA LEU A 495 9.69 20.47 -14.42
C LEU A 495 10.04 21.74 -13.64
N SER A 496 11.21 21.74 -13.01
CA SER A 496 11.78 22.85 -12.23
C SER A 496 13.11 23.33 -12.80
N ILE A 497 13.24 23.30 -14.12
CA ILE A 497 14.43 23.72 -14.87
C ILE A 497 14.26 25.12 -15.49
N GLN A 498 15.38 25.79 -15.75
CA GLN A 498 15.38 27.14 -16.32
C GLN A 498 14.76 27.15 -17.73
N LYS A 499 13.85 28.10 -17.98
CA LYS A 499 13.25 28.33 -19.31
C LYS A 499 14.34 28.51 -20.37
N GLY A 500 14.16 27.86 -21.53
CA GLY A 500 15.12 27.87 -22.63
C GLY A 500 16.17 26.76 -22.59
N THR A 501 16.27 26.00 -21.48
CA THR A 501 17.15 24.83 -21.38
C THR A 501 16.73 23.77 -22.43
N PRO A 502 17.65 23.24 -23.25
CA PRO A 502 17.35 22.16 -24.18
C PRO A 502 16.81 20.91 -23.47
N LEU A 503 15.85 20.25 -24.10
CA LEU A 503 15.17 19.07 -23.61
C LEU A 503 15.20 17.96 -24.67
N ILE A 504 15.47 16.75 -24.21
CA ILE A 504 15.39 15.52 -25.00
C ILE A 504 14.02 14.91 -24.77
N LEU A 505 13.21 14.87 -25.85
CA LEU A 505 11.90 14.25 -25.83
C LEU A 505 11.95 12.92 -26.54
N ARG A 506 11.43 11.88 -25.89
CA ARG A 506 11.33 10.53 -26.43
C ARG A 506 9.92 10.00 -26.24
N GLN A 507 9.31 9.49 -27.30
CA GLN A 507 8.23 8.54 -27.14
C GLN A 507 8.85 7.20 -26.74
N ARG A 508 8.33 6.59 -25.68
CA ARG A 508 8.72 5.28 -25.17
C ARG A 508 7.73 4.19 -25.54
N TYR A 509 6.48 4.58 -25.78
CA TYR A 509 5.38 3.70 -26.14
C TYR A 509 4.40 4.46 -27.07
N PRO A 510 3.82 3.82 -28.12
CA PRO A 510 3.82 2.38 -28.45
C PRO A 510 5.14 1.82 -29.02
N TYR A 511 6.04 2.68 -29.43
CA TYR A 511 7.40 2.36 -29.88
C TYR A 511 8.34 3.52 -29.53
N GLU A 512 9.64 3.28 -29.57
CA GLU A 512 10.66 4.27 -29.27
C GLU A 512 10.79 5.25 -30.44
N ARG A 513 10.79 6.56 -30.14
CA ARG A 513 11.01 7.61 -31.15
C ARG A 513 11.55 8.88 -30.51
N HIS A 514 12.58 9.45 -31.10
CA HIS A 514 13.01 10.79 -30.72
C HIS A 514 12.07 11.85 -31.32
N LEU A 515 11.60 12.76 -30.48
CA LEU A 515 10.72 13.86 -30.89
C LEU A 515 11.55 15.14 -31.00
N SER A 516 11.53 15.75 -32.18
CA SER A 516 12.22 17.00 -32.48
C SER A 516 11.36 17.89 -33.38
N ARG A 517 11.62 19.20 -33.37
CA ARG A 517 10.98 20.15 -34.28
C ARG A 517 11.99 20.53 -35.37
N ASN A 518 11.79 20.02 -36.58
CA ASN A 518 12.71 20.23 -37.71
C ASN A 518 14.17 19.84 -37.40
N GLY A 519 14.37 18.79 -36.60
CA GLY A 519 15.69 18.33 -36.17
C GLY A 519 16.27 19.08 -34.96
N GLU A 520 15.58 20.11 -34.45
CA GLU A 520 15.98 20.82 -33.23
C GLU A 520 15.34 20.23 -31.97
N TYR A 521 16.10 20.25 -30.87
CA TYR A 521 15.60 19.94 -29.55
C TYR A 521 14.55 20.95 -29.10
N PHE A 522 13.55 20.46 -28.36
CA PHE A 522 12.64 21.34 -27.64
C PHE A 522 13.34 22.00 -26.47
N LYS A 523 12.74 23.05 -25.92
CA LYS A 523 13.28 23.79 -24.77
C LYS A 523 12.25 23.90 -23.66
N ALA A 524 12.73 23.99 -22.43
CA ALA A 524 11.90 24.26 -21.27
C ALA A 524 11.09 25.55 -21.48
N GLY A 525 9.79 25.49 -21.18
CA GLY A 525 8.80 26.54 -21.40
C GLY A 525 8.19 26.59 -22.81
N GLU A 526 8.54 25.67 -23.71
CA GLU A 526 7.83 25.49 -24.98
C GLU A 526 6.60 24.58 -24.83
N THR A 527 5.73 24.59 -25.84
CA THR A 527 4.58 23.69 -25.96
C THR A 527 4.80 22.73 -27.11
N VAL A 528 4.53 21.45 -26.87
CA VAL A 528 4.62 20.39 -27.87
C VAL A 528 3.22 19.88 -28.19
N ARG A 529 2.91 19.81 -29.49
CA ARG A 529 1.67 19.21 -29.97
C ARG A 529 1.87 17.71 -30.18
N MET A 530 1.04 16.91 -29.53
CA MET A 530 1.03 15.45 -29.60
C MET A 530 -0.28 14.99 -30.26
N THR A 531 -0.16 14.39 -31.44
CA THR A 531 -1.28 13.71 -32.10
C THR A 531 -1.44 12.32 -31.50
N LEU A 532 -2.67 11.94 -31.14
CA LEU A 532 -3.03 10.58 -30.72
C LEU A 532 -4.11 10.02 -31.65
N GLU A 533 -3.86 8.82 -32.19
CA GLU A 533 -4.85 8.05 -32.93
C GLU A 533 -5.99 7.58 -32.01
N PRO A 534 -7.17 7.21 -32.55
CA PRO A 534 -8.27 6.66 -31.75
C PRO A 534 -7.79 5.51 -30.85
N PHE A 535 -8.11 5.58 -29.56
CA PHE A 535 -7.78 4.55 -28.58
C PHE A 535 -6.28 4.31 -28.33
N GLU A 536 -5.44 5.29 -28.66
CA GLU A 536 -3.99 5.22 -28.46
C GLU A 536 -3.58 5.64 -27.03
N VAL A 537 -2.61 4.91 -26.47
CA VAL A 537 -1.85 5.30 -25.28
C VAL A 537 -0.44 5.66 -25.69
N LYS A 538 0.11 6.76 -25.16
CA LYS A 538 1.51 7.15 -25.34
C LYS A 538 2.21 7.32 -24.01
N LEU A 539 3.43 6.79 -23.92
CA LEU A 539 4.37 7.11 -22.85
C LEU A 539 5.42 8.05 -23.42
N ILE A 540 5.53 9.26 -22.87
CA ILE A 540 6.50 10.26 -23.28
C ILE A 540 7.49 10.50 -22.14
N HIS A 541 8.78 10.44 -22.46
CA HIS A 541 9.85 10.84 -21.56
C HIS A 541 10.41 12.20 -21.98
N VAL A 542 10.49 13.14 -21.04
CA VAL A 542 11.13 14.44 -21.18
C VAL A 542 12.32 14.48 -20.25
N ASP A 543 13.51 14.78 -20.77
CA ASP A 543 14.73 14.76 -19.97
C ASP A 543 15.65 15.95 -20.30
N SER A 544 16.35 16.48 -19.28
CA SER A 544 17.28 17.62 -19.42
C SER A 544 18.75 17.23 -19.52
N GLN A 545 19.12 16.00 -19.18
CA GLN A 545 20.50 15.52 -19.11
C GLN A 545 20.81 14.41 -20.14
N GLY A 546 19.78 13.82 -20.74
CA GLY A 546 19.88 12.65 -21.60
C GLY A 546 19.83 11.36 -20.80
N THR A 547 19.58 10.27 -21.52
CA THR A 547 19.59 8.90 -20.98
C THR A 547 20.63 8.09 -21.70
N ASP A 548 21.21 7.09 -21.03
CA ASP A 548 22.16 6.14 -21.63
C ASP A 548 21.55 5.27 -22.73
N ASP A 549 20.22 5.22 -22.82
CA ASP A 549 19.51 4.50 -23.86
C ASP A 549 19.83 5.02 -25.27
N PRO A 550 19.94 4.10 -26.25
CA PRO A 550 20.15 4.46 -27.65
C PRO A 550 18.99 5.30 -28.15
N TYR A 551 19.26 6.12 -29.15
CA TYR A 551 18.18 6.69 -29.96
C TYR A 551 18.56 6.80 -31.42
N ILE A 552 17.58 6.55 -32.27
CA ILE A 552 17.68 6.68 -33.72
C ILE A 552 16.80 7.84 -34.15
N GLN A 553 17.37 8.77 -34.94
CA GLN A 553 16.63 9.92 -35.45
C GLN A 553 15.81 9.54 -36.69
N GLY A 554 14.59 10.08 -36.80
CA GLY A 554 13.79 10.04 -38.02
C GLY A 554 12.93 8.79 -38.24
N ILE A 555 13.11 7.72 -37.46
CA ILE A 555 12.36 6.47 -37.59
C ILE A 555 11.89 5.96 -36.22
N GLY A 556 10.74 5.26 -36.20
CA GLY A 556 10.29 4.53 -35.01
C GLY A 556 11.06 3.22 -34.88
N TYR A 557 11.30 2.77 -33.66
CA TYR A 557 12.03 1.52 -33.43
C TYR A 557 11.60 0.85 -32.13
N GLU A 558 11.97 -0.41 -31.97
CA GLU A 558 11.83 -1.15 -30.72
C GLU A 558 13.20 -1.49 -30.18
N ILE A 559 13.36 -1.38 -28.87
CA ILE A 559 14.55 -1.85 -28.16
C ILE A 559 14.25 -3.27 -27.67
N ILE A 560 15.07 -4.21 -28.11
CA ILE A 560 15.08 -5.59 -27.61
C ILE A 560 16.13 -5.65 -26.49
N PRO A 561 15.71 -5.67 -25.22
CA PRO A 561 16.64 -5.63 -24.11
C PRO A 561 17.44 -6.94 -24.02
N ARG A 562 18.64 -6.87 -23.44
CA ARG A 562 19.46 -8.04 -23.08
C ARG A 562 19.63 -8.10 -21.56
N PRO A 563 20.12 -9.22 -21.00
CA PRO A 563 20.34 -9.33 -19.55
C PRO A 563 21.33 -8.31 -18.98
N ASP A 564 22.30 -7.90 -19.80
CA ASP A 564 23.15 -6.75 -19.52
C ASP A 564 22.41 -5.50 -20.02
N GLU A 565 21.94 -4.65 -19.10
CA GLU A 565 21.16 -3.44 -19.42
C GLU A 565 21.88 -2.48 -20.37
N LYS A 566 23.21 -2.58 -20.49
CA LYS A 566 24.01 -1.78 -21.43
C LYS A 566 24.03 -2.35 -22.86
N LYS A 567 23.41 -3.51 -23.07
CA LYS A 567 23.34 -4.20 -24.36
C LYS A 567 21.88 -4.34 -24.77
N PHE A 568 21.64 -4.11 -26.05
CA PHE A 568 20.32 -4.19 -26.65
C PHE A 568 20.48 -4.39 -28.15
N ASP A 569 19.43 -4.95 -28.76
CA ASP A 569 19.25 -4.87 -30.21
C ASP A 569 18.16 -3.86 -30.52
N VAL A 570 18.16 -3.39 -31.77
CA VAL A 570 17.17 -2.42 -32.25
C VAL A 570 16.47 -2.97 -33.50
N LEU A 571 15.15 -3.00 -33.47
CA LEU A 571 14.30 -3.32 -34.61
C LEU A 571 13.68 -2.02 -35.16
N LEU A 572 13.95 -1.70 -36.43
CA LEU A 572 13.36 -0.53 -37.09
C LEU A 572 11.94 -0.83 -37.57
N LEU A 573 11.03 0.15 -37.44
CA LEU A 573 9.61 0.04 -37.79
C LEU A 573 9.23 0.74 -39.10
#